data_AF-A0AAE1U3M5-F1
#
_entry.id   AF-A0AAE1U3M5-F1
#
_cell.length_a   1.000
_cell.length_b   1.000
_cell.length_c   1.000
_cell.angle_alpha   90.00
_cell.angle_beta   90.00
_cell.angle_gamma   90.00
#
_symmetry.space_group_name_H-M   'P 1'
#
loop_
_entity.id
_entity.type
_entity.pdbx_description
1 polymer ?
#
loop_
_entity_poly.entity_id
_entity_poly.type
_entity_poly.pdbx_seq_one_letter_code
_entity_poly.pdbx_strand_id
1 'polypeptide(L)'
;MGLRDERVGTLENAAQKRKDRLLALKRRRQGKEEEEPEGSEEKSTKLEEDDKNLPSSQVLFRNYRPKNDSLADAAIPPEEPADVEALVKPQIEDGEKAKEEVEVEITNLAPKKITFDLKRCIQPQLDKLERQTDKAMAELIRQRLREGRQQDFLIAVNAGARAHQKAGFDSDED
;
A
#
# COMPACT_ATOMS: atom_id res chain seq x y z
N MET A 1 7.52 -27.75 -34.02
CA MET A 1 7.36 -27.29 -32.63
C MET A 1 6.13 -27.98 -32.07
N GLY A 2 6.17 -28.99 -31.20
CA GLY A 2 7.21 -29.42 -30.26
C GLY A 2 6.56 -29.59 -28.87
N LEU A 3 6.65 -30.79 -28.31
CA LEU A 3 6.36 -31.20 -26.92
C LEU A 3 4.89 -31.41 -26.49
N ARG A 4 4.27 -32.53 -26.91
CA ARG A 4 3.14 -33.15 -26.17
C ARG A 4 3.22 -34.68 -25.99
N ASP A 5 4.37 -35.32 -26.24
CA ASP A 5 4.49 -36.79 -26.15
C ASP A 5 5.51 -37.33 -25.12
N GLU A 6 6.15 -36.48 -24.30
CA GLU A 6 7.19 -36.94 -23.33
C GLU A 6 6.69 -37.24 -21.90
N ARG A 7 5.38 -37.06 -21.62
CA ARG A 7 4.83 -37.22 -20.25
C ARG A 7 4.25 -38.60 -19.94
N VAL A 8 4.18 -39.52 -20.90
CA VAL A 8 3.56 -40.84 -20.69
C VAL A 8 4.47 -41.77 -19.85
N GLY A 9 5.79 -41.66 -20.00
CA GLY A 9 6.76 -42.43 -19.20
C GLY A 9 6.94 -41.95 -17.76
N THR A 10 6.68 -40.66 -17.47
CA THR A 10 6.84 -40.12 -16.10
C THR A 10 5.80 -40.66 -15.12
N LEU A 11 4.55 -40.81 -15.59
CA LEU A 11 3.44 -41.36 -14.80
C LEU A 11 3.58 -42.86 -14.60
N GLU A 12 4.00 -43.59 -15.64
CA GLU A 12 4.25 -45.03 -15.58
C GLU A 12 5.39 -45.37 -14.60
N ASN A 13 6.50 -44.63 -14.68
CA ASN A 13 7.62 -44.77 -13.74
C ASN A 13 7.21 -44.46 -12.28
N ALA A 14 6.35 -43.46 -12.06
CA ALA A 14 5.84 -43.14 -10.73
C ALA A 14 4.91 -44.26 -10.19
N ALA A 15 4.08 -44.85 -11.06
CA ALA A 15 3.21 -45.96 -10.69
C ALA A 15 3.99 -47.22 -10.33
N GLN A 16 5.07 -47.55 -11.07
CA GLN A 16 5.96 -48.67 -10.75
C GLN A 16 6.65 -48.48 -9.40
N LYS A 17 7.23 -47.30 -9.13
CA LYS A 17 7.83 -46.98 -7.82
C LYS A 17 6.86 -47.13 -6.66
N ARG A 18 5.59 -46.72 -6.85
CA ARG A 18 4.54 -46.91 -5.83
C ARG A 18 4.22 -48.40 -5.63
N LYS A 19 4.11 -49.17 -6.70
CA LYS A 19 3.87 -50.62 -6.66
C LYS A 19 4.98 -51.35 -5.90
N ASP A 20 6.23 -51.03 -6.18
CA ASP A 20 7.39 -51.62 -5.51
C ASP A 20 7.43 -51.27 -4.02
N ARG A 21 7.15 -50.01 -3.67
CA ARG A 21 7.05 -49.57 -2.27
C ARG A 21 5.93 -50.31 -1.52
N LEU A 22 4.77 -50.50 -2.14
CA LEU A 22 3.66 -51.24 -1.54
C LEU A 22 3.98 -52.73 -1.38
N LEU A 23 4.68 -53.33 -2.34
CA LEU A 23 5.15 -54.72 -2.24
C LEU A 23 6.18 -54.89 -1.10
N ALA A 24 7.11 -53.95 -0.94
CA ALA A 24 8.07 -53.95 0.16
C ALA A 24 7.37 -53.85 1.53
N LEU A 25 6.35 -52.98 1.66
CA LEU A 25 5.55 -52.88 2.87
C LEU A 25 4.75 -54.15 3.14
N LYS A 26 4.17 -54.77 2.09
CA LYS A 26 3.45 -56.04 2.23
C LYS A 26 4.39 -57.17 2.69
N ARG A 27 5.59 -57.27 2.10
CA ARG A 27 6.61 -58.24 2.53
C ARG A 27 7.05 -58.03 3.98
N ARG A 28 7.28 -56.77 4.40
CA ARG A 28 7.63 -56.45 5.80
C ARG A 28 6.50 -56.80 6.77
N ARG A 29 5.24 -56.65 6.35
CA ARG A 29 4.08 -57.04 7.17
C ARG A 29 3.96 -58.55 7.26
N GLN A 30 4.10 -59.27 6.14
CA GLN A 30 4.06 -60.73 6.11
C GLN A 30 5.23 -61.36 6.88
N GLY A 31 6.44 -60.81 6.77
CA GLY A 31 7.58 -61.25 7.59
C GLY A 31 7.45 -60.94 9.09
N LYS A 32 6.53 -60.07 9.49
CA LYS A 32 6.12 -59.86 10.89
C LYS A 32 4.96 -60.75 11.33
N GLU A 33 4.27 -61.39 10.38
CA GLU A 33 3.16 -62.32 10.62
C GLU A 33 3.65 -63.80 10.53
N GLU A 34 4.84 -64.07 9.99
CA GLU A 34 5.45 -65.42 9.88
C GLU A 34 6.41 -65.78 11.04
N GLU A 35 6.77 -64.83 11.90
CA GLU A 35 7.41 -65.09 13.20
C GLU A 35 6.35 -64.87 14.28
N GLU A 36 5.91 -65.96 14.93
CA GLU A 36 4.94 -66.10 16.04
C GLU A 36 3.50 -66.58 15.67
N PRO A 37 3.16 -67.86 15.91
CA PRO A 37 1.79 -68.33 15.99
C PRO A 37 1.25 -68.30 17.44
N GLU A 38 0.00 -67.85 17.54
CA GLU A 38 -1.02 -68.14 18.57
C GLU A 38 -0.73 -67.90 20.06
N GLY A 39 -1.30 -66.79 20.57
CA GLY A 39 -2.28 -66.82 21.65
C GLY A 39 -1.81 -67.14 23.08
N SER A 40 -1.67 -66.12 23.92
CA SER A 40 -2.37 -66.02 25.23
C SER A 40 -1.94 -64.76 25.96
N GLU A 41 -2.92 -64.08 26.53
CA GLU A 41 -2.76 -62.93 27.41
C GLU A 41 -1.88 -63.30 28.61
N GLU A 42 -0.80 -62.55 28.85
CA GLU A 42 -0.36 -62.21 30.20
C GLU A 42 0.82 -61.22 30.18
N LYS A 43 0.71 -60.24 31.08
CA LYS A 43 1.81 -59.45 31.69
C LYS A 43 2.49 -58.39 30.82
N SER A 44 1.85 -57.24 30.90
CA SER A 44 2.44 -55.91 31.08
C SER A 44 3.65 -55.88 32.04
N THR A 45 4.82 -56.38 31.63
CA THR A 45 6.10 -56.17 32.33
C THR A 45 7.29 -56.24 31.36
N LYS A 46 7.19 -55.61 30.18
CA LYS A 46 8.32 -55.44 29.24
C LYS A 46 8.24 -54.12 28.47
N LEU A 47 8.03 -53.01 29.18
CA LEU A 47 8.12 -51.66 28.60
C LEU A 47 9.32 -50.85 29.15
N GLU A 48 10.13 -51.43 30.04
CA GLU A 48 11.24 -50.71 30.71
C GLU A 48 12.56 -50.71 29.92
N GLU A 49 12.67 -51.47 28.83
CA GLU A 49 13.95 -51.61 28.09
C GLU A 49 14.01 -50.84 26.76
N ASP A 50 12.88 -50.38 26.22
CA ASP A 50 12.83 -49.63 24.94
C ASP A 50 12.91 -48.10 25.11
N ASP A 51 12.84 -47.57 26.33
CA ASP A 51 12.86 -46.13 26.61
C ASP A 51 14.26 -45.51 26.57
N LYS A 52 15.32 -46.30 26.43
CA LYS A 52 16.70 -45.77 26.32
C LYS A 52 17.02 -45.11 24.98
N ASN A 53 16.11 -45.17 24.01
CA ASN A 53 16.33 -44.61 22.68
C ASN A 53 15.33 -43.50 22.29
N LEU A 54 14.51 -43.01 23.24
CA LEU A 54 13.82 -41.75 23.04
C LEU A 54 14.75 -40.61 23.46
N PRO A 55 14.93 -39.56 22.63
CA PRO A 55 15.68 -38.39 23.05
C PRO A 55 15.02 -37.82 24.30
N SER A 56 15.81 -37.57 25.36
CA SER A 56 15.31 -36.95 26.58
C SER A 56 14.66 -35.62 26.20
N SER A 57 13.33 -35.56 26.21
CA SER A 57 12.61 -34.31 26.01
C SER A 57 12.88 -33.45 27.24
N GLN A 58 13.84 -32.53 27.13
CA GLN A 58 14.16 -31.60 28.20
C GLN A 58 12.91 -30.73 28.45
N VAL A 59 12.40 -30.79 29.68
CA VAL A 59 11.24 -29.99 30.10
C VAL A 59 11.66 -28.53 30.08
N LEU A 60 10.98 -27.68 29.31
CA LEU A 60 11.24 -26.24 29.23
C LEU A 60 10.16 -25.46 29.97
N PHE A 61 10.54 -24.68 30.98
CA PHE A 61 9.60 -23.87 31.75
C PHE A 61 9.50 -22.46 31.17
N ARG A 62 8.37 -22.14 30.52
CA ARG A 62 8.10 -20.81 29.93
C ARG A 62 7.43 -19.85 30.90
N ASN A 63 6.38 -20.32 31.59
CA ASN A 63 5.52 -19.50 32.46
C ASN A 63 5.61 -19.86 33.95
N TYR A 64 6.50 -20.78 34.34
CA TYR A 64 6.61 -21.28 35.71
C TYR A 64 8.05 -21.21 36.19
N ARG A 65 8.27 -20.79 37.44
CA ARG A 65 9.59 -20.83 38.09
C ARG A 65 9.67 -22.04 39.02
N PRO A 66 10.44 -23.08 38.68
CA PRO A 66 10.57 -24.25 39.53
C PRO A 66 11.25 -23.89 40.86
N LYS A 67 10.80 -24.55 41.94
CA LYS A 67 11.34 -24.35 43.30
C LYS A 67 12.62 -25.14 43.59
N ASN A 68 12.89 -26.16 42.77
CA ASN A 68 14.06 -27.03 42.93
C ASN A 68 15.19 -26.53 42.02
N ASP A 69 16.41 -26.39 42.56
CA ASP A 69 17.56 -25.82 41.84
C ASP A 69 17.95 -26.64 40.60
N SER A 70 17.79 -27.97 40.63
CA SER A 70 18.07 -28.84 39.47
C SER A 70 17.17 -28.61 38.25
N LEU A 71 16.05 -27.91 38.41
CA LEU A 71 15.10 -27.60 37.33
C LEU A 71 15.17 -26.11 36.94
N ALA A 72 15.92 -25.29 37.67
CA ALA A 72 16.07 -23.86 37.40
C ALA A 72 16.77 -23.58 36.07
N ASP A 73 17.74 -24.41 35.69
CA ASP A 73 18.48 -24.30 34.42
C ASP A 73 17.60 -24.53 33.18
N ALA A 74 16.46 -25.20 33.37
CA ALA A 74 15.47 -25.47 32.33
C ALA A 74 14.42 -24.35 32.17
N ALA A 75 14.48 -23.29 32.99
CA ALA A 75 13.57 -22.16 32.92
C ALA A 75 14.05 -21.11 31.92
N ILE A 76 13.16 -20.71 31.01
CA ILE A 76 13.45 -19.68 30.00
C ILE A 76 13.36 -18.30 30.68
N PRO A 77 14.35 -17.41 30.47
CA PRO A 77 14.30 -16.06 31.00
C PRO A 77 13.12 -15.27 30.38
N PRO A 78 12.45 -14.41 31.15
CA PRO A 78 11.40 -13.56 30.61
C PRO A 78 11.99 -12.60 29.57
N GLU A 79 11.35 -12.52 28.42
CA GLU A 79 11.72 -11.58 27.36
C GLU A 79 11.25 -10.16 27.74
N GLU A 80 12.10 -9.16 27.53
CA GLU A 80 11.72 -7.76 27.76
C GLU A 80 10.73 -7.29 26.68
N PRO A 81 9.74 -6.45 27.05
CA PRO A 81 8.81 -5.92 26.06
C PRO A 81 9.57 -5.08 25.02
N ALA A 82 9.15 -5.18 23.76
CA ALA A 82 9.72 -4.38 22.69
C ALA A 82 9.57 -2.88 22.96
N ASP A 83 10.57 -2.09 22.57
CA ASP A 83 10.54 -0.63 22.71
C ASP A 83 9.48 0.00 21.79
N VAL A 84 8.31 0.24 22.37
CA VAL A 84 7.15 0.81 21.69
C VAL A 84 7.37 2.29 21.36
N GLU A 85 8.23 2.98 22.10
CA GLU A 85 8.47 4.42 21.92
C GLU A 85 9.16 4.69 20.57
N ALA A 86 10.13 3.85 20.20
CA ALA A 86 10.82 3.95 18.91
C ALA A 86 9.87 3.78 17.71
N LEU A 87 8.82 2.97 17.85
CA LEU A 87 7.84 2.71 16.79
C LEU A 87 6.81 3.83 16.64
N VAL A 88 6.49 4.54 17.72
CA VAL A 88 5.45 5.56 17.74
C VAL A 88 5.99 6.95 17.39
N LYS A 89 7.27 7.24 17.66
CA LYS A 89 7.94 8.50 17.28
C LYS A 89 7.71 8.94 15.82
N PRO A 90 7.92 8.11 14.79
CA PRO A 90 7.70 8.55 13.40
C PRO A 90 6.24 8.93 13.12
N GLN A 91 5.27 8.25 13.75
CA GLN A 91 3.85 8.53 13.57
C GLN A 91 3.45 9.88 14.20
N ILE A 92 4.08 10.25 15.31
CA ILE A 92 3.88 11.55 15.96
C ILE A 92 4.49 12.66 15.09
N GLU A 93 5.71 12.47 14.61
CA GLU A 93 6.38 13.45 13.72
C GLU A 93 5.60 13.70 12.42
N ASP A 94 5.05 12.65 11.81
CA ASP A 94 4.20 12.76 10.63
C ASP A 94 2.89 13.50 10.96
N GLY A 95 2.31 13.25 12.13
CA GLY A 95 1.12 13.92 12.62
C GLY A 95 1.33 15.40 12.99
N GLU A 96 2.54 15.80 13.35
CA GLU A 96 2.91 17.20 13.61
C GLU A 96 3.11 17.97 12.31
N LYS A 97 3.82 17.40 11.33
CA LYS A 97 4.00 18.00 9.99
C LYS A 97 2.68 18.24 9.28
N ALA A 98 1.75 17.30 9.36
CA ALA A 98 0.43 17.43 8.75
C ALA A 98 -0.42 18.56 9.38
N LYS A 99 -0.10 19.02 10.60
CA LYS A 99 -0.82 20.13 11.26
C LYS A 99 -0.29 21.49 10.82
N GLU A 100 1.01 21.61 10.54
CA GLU A 100 1.63 22.87 10.10
C GLU A 100 1.25 23.27 8.66
N GLU A 101 1.00 22.30 7.77
CA GLU A 101 0.63 22.61 6.37
C GLU A 101 -0.82 23.10 6.19
N VAL A 102 -1.62 23.07 7.25
CA VAL A 102 -3.05 23.39 7.23
C VAL A 102 -3.33 24.67 8.03
N GLU A 103 -2.47 25.68 7.91
CA GLU A 103 -2.87 27.06 8.17
C GLU A 103 -3.80 27.53 7.04
N VAL A 104 -5.05 27.08 7.07
CA VAL A 104 -6.08 27.49 6.12
C VAL A 104 -6.50 28.90 6.47
N GLU A 105 -6.24 29.85 5.58
CA GLU A 105 -6.74 31.21 5.67
C GLU A 105 -8.27 31.20 5.88
N ILE A 106 -8.72 31.68 7.04
CA ILE A 106 -10.13 31.63 7.50
C ILE A 106 -11.07 32.33 6.51
N THR A 107 -10.55 33.25 5.71
CA THR A 107 -11.25 33.98 4.64
C THR A 107 -11.73 33.08 3.50
N ASN A 108 -11.02 31.99 3.20
CA ASN A 108 -11.40 31.04 2.15
C ASN A 108 -12.54 30.11 2.57
N LEU A 109 -12.76 29.95 3.87
CA LEU A 109 -13.81 29.11 4.47
C LEU A 109 -15.13 29.86 4.67
N ALA A 110 -15.12 31.19 4.54
CA ALA A 110 -16.31 32.02 4.68
C ALA A 110 -17.38 31.69 3.61
N PRO A 111 -18.68 31.86 3.92
CA PRO A 111 -19.75 31.64 2.95
C PRO A 111 -19.58 32.56 1.73
N LYS A 112 -19.45 31.96 0.55
CA LYS A 112 -19.30 32.71 -0.71
C LYS A 112 -20.66 33.09 -1.28
N LYS A 113 -20.67 34.13 -2.13
CA LYS A 113 -21.86 34.55 -2.89
C LYS A 113 -22.41 33.38 -3.71
N ILE A 114 -23.74 33.27 -3.83
CA ILE A 114 -24.42 32.19 -4.58
C ILE A 114 -23.93 32.12 -6.05
N THR A 115 -23.55 33.26 -6.64
CA THR A 115 -23.04 33.36 -8.01
C THR A 115 -21.53 33.09 -8.14
N PHE A 116 -20.81 32.76 -7.05
CA PHE A 116 -19.36 32.64 -7.05
C PHE A 116 -18.87 31.49 -7.94
N ASP A 117 -19.55 30.34 -7.87
CA ASP A 117 -19.18 29.18 -8.69
C ASP A 117 -19.51 29.42 -10.17
N LEU A 118 -20.60 30.14 -10.46
CA LEU A 118 -20.94 30.56 -11.81
C LEU A 118 -19.84 31.45 -12.40
N LYS A 119 -19.36 32.43 -11.63
CA LYS A 119 -18.24 33.29 -12.03
C LYS A 119 -16.98 32.46 -12.30
N ARG A 120 -16.60 31.58 -11.37
CA ARG A 120 -15.39 30.74 -11.50
C ARG A 120 -15.44 29.86 -12.75
N CYS A 121 -16.59 29.24 -13.04
CA CYS A 121 -16.75 28.35 -14.18
C CYS A 121 -16.77 29.09 -15.53
N ILE A 122 -17.29 30.32 -15.55
CA ILE A 122 -17.39 31.14 -16.78
C ILE A 122 -16.11 31.94 -17.04
N GLN A 123 -15.36 32.31 -16.00
CA GLN A 123 -14.11 33.09 -16.12
C GLN A 123 -13.14 32.57 -17.19
N PRO A 124 -12.78 31.27 -17.26
CA PRO A 124 -11.84 30.79 -18.28
C PRO A 124 -12.38 30.87 -19.72
N GLN A 125 -13.71 30.96 -19.89
CA GLN A 125 -14.33 31.19 -21.20
C GLN A 125 -14.28 32.68 -21.56
N LEU A 126 -14.54 33.56 -20.59
CA LEU A 126 -14.39 35.01 -20.75
C LEU A 126 -12.95 35.39 -21.05
N ASP A 127 -11.96 34.88 -20.31
CA ASP A 127 -10.54 35.16 -20.55
C ASP A 127 -10.11 34.76 -21.99
N LYS A 128 -10.67 33.66 -22.52
CA LYS A 128 -10.41 33.22 -23.90
C LYS A 128 -11.04 34.18 -24.92
N LEU A 129 -12.27 34.61 -24.66
CA LEU A 129 -12.99 35.58 -25.49
C LEU A 129 -12.30 36.94 -25.47
N GLU A 130 -11.93 37.46 -24.30
CA GLU A 130 -11.20 38.71 -24.11
C GLU A 130 -9.90 38.75 -24.92
N ARG A 131 -9.11 37.67 -24.87
CA ARG A 131 -7.90 37.54 -25.71
C ARG A 131 -8.18 37.58 -27.20
N GLN A 132 -9.32 37.05 -27.65
CA GLN A 132 -9.72 37.09 -29.06
C GLN A 132 -10.25 38.47 -29.45
N THR A 133 -11.03 39.12 -28.58
CA THR A 133 -11.55 40.46 -28.82
C THR A 133 -10.43 41.49 -28.85
N ASP A 134 -9.41 41.38 -27.98
CA ASP A 134 -8.25 42.26 -27.99
C ASP A 134 -7.44 42.11 -29.27
N LYS A 135 -7.25 40.88 -29.75
CA LYS A 135 -6.61 40.61 -31.05
C LYS A 135 -7.39 41.24 -32.20
N ALA A 136 -8.70 41.03 -32.26
CA ALA A 136 -9.57 41.61 -33.28
C ALA A 136 -9.55 43.15 -33.22
N MET A 137 -9.58 43.72 -32.01
CA MET A 137 -9.49 45.16 -31.79
C MET A 137 -8.15 45.73 -32.28
N ALA A 138 -7.04 45.05 -31.97
CA ALA A 138 -5.71 45.43 -32.44
C ALA A 138 -5.60 45.35 -33.98
N GLU A 139 -6.20 44.35 -34.61
CA GLU A 139 -6.26 44.23 -36.07
C GLU A 139 -7.08 45.36 -36.70
N LEU A 140 -8.25 45.67 -36.16
CA LEU A 140 -9.07 46.79 -36.62
C LEU A 140 -8.36 48.15 -36.47
N ILE A 141 -7.64 48.36 -35.36
CA ILE A 141 -6.81 49.54 -35.16
C ILE A 141 -5.73 49.63 -36.24
N ARG A 142 -5.02 48.52 -36.52
CA ARG A 142 -4.00 48.47 -37.57
C ARG A 142 -4.56 48.77 -38.96
N GLN A 143 -5.75 48.26 -39.28
CA GLN A 143 -6.43 48.54 -40.56
C GLN A 143 -6.80 50.03 -40.66
N ARG A 144 -7.43 50.60 -39.63
CA ARG A 144 -7.82 52.02 -39.62
C ARG A 144 -6.62 52.97 -39.72
N LEU A 145 -5.48 52.62 -39.11
CA LEU A 145 -4.24 53.39 -39.23
C LEU A 145 -3.67 53.37 -40.66
N ARG A 146 -3.82 52.26 -41.38
CA ARG A 146 -3.44 52.15 -42.80
C ARG A 146 -4.36 52.94 -43.72
N GLU A 147 -5.65 53.03 -43.39
CA GLU A 147 -6.66 53.79 -44.14
C GLU A 147 -6.52 55.33 -44.01
N GLY A 148 -5.52 55.83 -43.28
CA GLY A 148 -5.21 57.27 -43.22
C GLY A 148 -6.06 58.08 -42.23
N ARG A 149 -6.96 57.46 -41.46
CA ARG A 149 -7.71 58.10 -40.36
C ARG A 149 -6.86 58.17 -39.09
N GLN A 150 -5.75 58.92 -39.13
CA GLN A 150 -4.69 58.80 -38.12
C GLN A 150 -4.88 59.73 -36.90
N GLN A 151 -5.10 61.03 -37.10
CA GLN A 151 -5.02 62.01 -36.01
C GLN A 151 -6.18 61.88 -35.00
N ASP A 152 -7.43 61.96 -35.48
CA ASP A 152 -8.61 61.93 -34.59
C ASP A 152 -8.81 60.55 -33.93
N PHE A 153 -8.43 59.48 -34.63
CA PHE A 153 -8.55 58.12 -34.11
C PHE A 153 -7.52 57.82 -33.02
N LEU A 154 -6.27 58.26 -33.18
CA LEU A 154 -5.24 58.08 -32.15
C LEU A 154 -5.61 58.83 -30.86
N ILE A 155 -6.19 60.04 -30.98
CA ILE A 155 -6.68 60.80 -29.81
C ILE A 155 -7.80 60.02 -29.10
N ALA A 156 -8.76 59.48 -29.84
CA ALA A 156 -9.85 58.70 -29.27
C ALA A 156 -9.39 57.40 -28.60
N VAL A 157 -8.47 56.65 -29.23
CA VAL A 157 -7.89 55.42 -28.67
C VAL A 157 -7.12 55.72 -27.39
N ASN A 158 -6.32 56.78 -27.36
CA ASN A 158 -5.56 57.18 -26.17
C ASN A 158 -6.48 57.64 -25.02
N ALA A 159 -7.59 58.32 -25.32
CA ALA A 159 -8.59 58.68 -24.32
C ALA A 159 -9.29 57.45 -23.72
N GLY A 160 -9.66 56.47 -24.56
CA GLY A 160 -10.25 55.21 -24.12
C GLY A 160 -9.30 54.37 -23.27
N ALA A 161 -8.03 54.27 -23.66
CA ALA A 161 -7.01 53.52 -22.92
C ALA A 161 -6.79 54.10 -21.51
N ARG A 162 -6.78 55.43 -21.36
CA ARG A 162 -6.67 56.11 -20.06
C ARG A 162 -7.87 55.84 -19.15
N ALA A 163 -9.08 55.81 -19.72
CA ALA A 163 -10.29 55.50 -18.96
C ALA A 163 -10.29 54.05 -18.43
N HIS A 164 -9.86 53.10 -19.26
CA HIS A 164 -9.79 51.68 -18.86
C HIS A 164 -8.73 51.43 -17.78
N GLN A 165 -7.58 52.11 -17.85
CA GLN A 165 -6.56 52.03 -16.80
C GLN A 165 -7.04 52.61 -15.47
N LYS A 166 -7.82 53.70 -15.51
CA LYS A 166 -8.39 54.30 -14.30
C LYS A 166 -9.44 53.41 -13.64
N ALA A 167 -10.29 52.76 -14.44
CA ALA A 167 -11.32 51.84 -13.92
C ALA A 167 -10.73 50.56 -13.29
N GLY A 168 -9.59 50.08 -13.79
CA GLY A 168 -8.88 48.95 -13.19
C GLY A 168 -8.22 49.26 -11.84
N PHE A 169 -7.91 50.53 -11.58
CA PHE A 169 -7.28 50.98 -10.32
C PHE A 169 -8.29 51.21 -9.19
N ASP A 170 -9.49 51.69 -9.50
CA ASP A 170 -10.59 51.90 -8.52
C ASP A 170 -11.22 50.58 -8.03
N SER A 171 -10.96 49.44 -8.69
CA SER A 171 -11.58 48.15 -8.33
C SER A 171 -10.82 47.37 -7.26
N ASP A 172 -9.60 47.80 -6.90
CA ASP A 172 -8.75 47.14 -5.89
C ASP A 172 -8.84 47.81 -4.50
N GLU A 173 -9.69 48.82 -4.32
CA GLU A 173 -9.86 49.58 -3.05
C GLU A 173 -11.05 49.14 -2.16
N ASP A 174 -11.81 48.09 -2.51
CA ASP A 174 -12.93 47.55 -1.70
C ASP A 174 -12.87 46.02 -1.47
#